data_AF-A0A0M8QHQ4-F1
#
_entry.id   AF-A0A0M8QHQ4-F1
#
_cell.length_a   1.000
_cell.length_b   1.000
_cell.length_c   1.000
_cell.angle_alpha   90.00
_cell.angle_beta   90.00
_cell.angle_gamma   90.00
#
_symmetry.space_group_name_H-M   'P 1'
#
loop_
_entity.id
_entity.type
_entity.pdbx_description
1 polymer ?
#
loop_
_entity_poly.entity_id
_entity_poly.type
_entity_poly.pdbx_seq_one_letter_code
_entity_poly.pdbx_strand_id
1 'polypeptide(L)' 'MEVRRARSRPVAEGAARRAVEDVLDILEVRGIDIPDAVRERVTGCGDPEILRHWHRRAVTAPTAAEIFEDE' A
#
# COMPACT_ATOMS: atom_id res chain seq x y z
N MET A 1 -6.22 31.47 -24.00
CA MET A 1 -6.21 30.97 -22.60
C MET A 1 -6.46 29.48 -22.68
N GLU A 2 -5.42 28.67 -22.87
CA GLU A 2 -5.56 27.21 -22.97
C GLU A 2 -5.57 26.63 -21.56
N VAL A 3 -6.71 26.08 -21.18
CA VAL A 3 -6.93 25.39 -19.90
C VAL A 3 -5.99 24.19 -19.83
N ARG A 4 -5.02 24.29 -18.90
CA ARG A 4 -4.01 23.28 -18.59
C ARG A 4 -4.66 21.90 -18.39
N ARG A 5 -4.55 21.02 -19.40
CA ARG A 5 -4.70 19.58 -19.20
C ARG A 5 -3.50 19.07 -18.37
N ALA A 6 -3.77 18.05 -17.55
CA ALA A 6 -2.83 17.30 -16.70
C ALA A 6 -2.60 17.87 -15.28
N ARG A 7 -3.42 17.43 -14.31
CA ARG A 7 -3.09 17.49 -12.86
C ARG A 7 -3.43 16.23 -12.05
N SER A 8 -3.89 15.15 -12.67
CA SER A 8 -4.35 13.97 -11.92
C SER A 8 -3.22 13.03 -11.47
N ARG A 9 -2.06 13.08 -12.14
CA ARG A 9 -0.95 12.14 -11.93
C ARG A 9 -0.15 12.34 -10.63
N PRO A 10 0.25 13.56 -10.21
CA PRO A 10 1.05 13.72 -8.99
C PRO A 10 0.28 13.41 -7.71
N VAL A 11 -1.05 13.62 -7.69
CA VAL A 11 -1.89 13.31 -6.53
C VAL A 11 -2.05 11.80 -6.36
N ALA A 12 -2.23 11.07 -7.46
CA ALA A 12 -2.34 9.61 -7.44
C ALA A 12 -1.04 8.92 -7.01
N GLU A 13 0.11 9.37 -7.53
CA GLU A 13 1.43 8.86 -7.12
C GLU A 13 1.71 9.13 -5.64
N GLY A 14 1.35 10.32 -5.13
CA GLY A 14 1.46 10.63 -3.70
C GLY A 14 0.55 9.79 -2.81
N ALA A 15 -0.67 9.49 -3.27
CA ALA A 15 -1.61 8.64 -2.54
C ALA A 15 -1.13 7.18 -2.47
N ALA A 16 -0.57 6.65 -3.57
CA ALA A 16 -0.03 5.30 -3.60
C ALA A 16 1.17 5.17 -2.66
N ARG A 17 2.13 6.11 -2.73
CA ARG A 17 3.30 6.10 -1.85
C ARG A 17 2.92 6.15 -0.38
N ARG A 18 1.99 7.03 0.00
CA ARG A 18 1.49 7.08 1.38
C ARG A 18 0.84 5.76 1.79
N ALA A 19 0.02 5.16 0.92
CA ALA A 19 -0.64 3.90 1.24
C ALA A 19 0.35 2.72 1.35
N VAL A 20 1.47 2.74 0.62
CA VAL A 20 2.59 1.80 0.81
C VAL A 20 3.17 1.92 2.21
N GLU A 21 3.48 3.16 2.63
CA GLU A 21 4.03 3.45 3.96
C GLU A 21 3.06 2.98 5.05
N ASP A 22 1.75 3.28 4.91
CA ASP A 22 0.71 2.87 5.87
C ASP A 22 0.64 1.33 6.03
N VAL A 23 0.76 0.55 4.94
CA VAL A 23 0.73 -0.92 4.98
C VAL A 23 1.95 -1.49 5.71
N LEU A 24 3.14 -0.96 5.44
CA LEU A 24 4.37 -1.45 6.07
C LEU A 24 4.43 -1.06 7.55
N ASP A 25 3.99 0.14 7.89
CA ASP A 25 3.96 0.66 9.27
C ASP A 25 3.07 -0.21 10.17
N ILE A 26 1.86 -0.59 9.74
CA ILE A 26 0.99 -1.41 10.58
C ILE A 26 1.55 -2.83 10.82
N LEU A 27 2.26 -3.41 9.86
CA LEU A 27 2.94 -4.71 10.05
C LEU A 27 4.07 -4.57 11.07
N GLU A 28 4.87 -3.51 10.97
CA GLU A 28 5.95 -3.21 11.92
C GLU A 28 5.42 -2.94 13.33
N VAL A 29 4.39 -2.11 13.47
CA VAL A 29 3.71 -1.82 14.75
C VAL A 29 3.17 -3.09 15.40
N ARG A 30 2.70 -4.04 14.59
CA ARG A 30 2.24 -5.35 15.08
C ARG A 30 3.37 -6.33 15.40
N GLY A 31 4.62 -5.96 15.13
CA GLY A 31 5.78 -6.83 15.33
C GLY A 31 5.81 -8.02 14.36
N ILE A 32 5.19 -7.87 13.18
CA ILE A 32 5.18 -8.90 12.15
C ILE A 32 6.42 -8.69 11.27
N ASP A 33 7.24 -9.73 11.15
CA ASP A 33 8.36 -9.73 10.21
C ASP A 33 7.85 -9.51 8.77
N ILE A 34 8.52 -8.61 8.05
CA ILE A 34 8.18 -8.26 6.67
C ILE A 34 9.28 -8.81 5.75
N PRO A 35 9.07 -9.99 5.13
CA PRO A 35 10.01 -10.52 4.14
C PRO A 35 10.19 -9.55 2.96
N ASP A 36 11.37 -9.55 2.35
CA ASP A 36 11.69 -8.68 1.21
C ASP A 36 10.68 -8.83 0.06
N ALA A 37 10.22 -10.06 -0.21
CA ALA A 37 9.19 -10.32 -1.22
C ALA A 37 7.85 -9.60 -0.93
N VAL A 38 7.47 -9.48 0.34
CA VAL A 38 6.28 -8.71 0.74
C VAL A 38 6.56 -7.23 0.53
N ARG A 39 7.72 -6.74 1.00
CA ARG A 39 8.11 -5.33 0.86
C ARG A 39 8.14 -4.89 -0.60
N GLU A 40 8.75 -5.68 -1.48
CA GLU A 40 8.80 -5.44 -2.93
C GLU A 40 7.40 -5.42 -3.55
N ARG A 41 6.53 -6.36 -3.15
CA ARG A 41 5.16 -6.41 -3.67
C ARG A 41 4.32 -5.21 -3.23
N VAL A 42 4.45 -4.77 -1.98
CA VAL A 42 3.75 -3.56 -1.48
C VAL A 42 4.29 -2.32 -2.19
N THR A 43 5.61 -2.12 -2.20
CA THR A 43 6.24 -0.93 -2.80
C THR A 43 6.09 -0.85 -4.32
N GLY A 44 5.95 -1.98 -5.01
CA GLY A 44 5.65 -2.05 -6.43
C GLY A 44 4.18 -1.81 -6.80
N CYS A 45 3.27 -1.77 -5.83
CA CYS A 45 1.85 -1.53 -6.09
C CYS A 45 1.58 -0.03 -6.31
N GLY A 46 1.12 0.32 -7.51
CA GLY A 46 0.75 1.69 -7.87
C GLY A 46 -0.71 2.04 -7.63
N ASP A 47 -1.51 1.13 -7.06
CA ASP A 47 -2.95 1.31 -6.85
C ASP A 47 -3.26 1.60 -5.37
N PRO A 48 -3.67 2.84 -5.03
CA PRO A 48 -4.00 3.20 -3.66
C PRO A 48 -5.19 2.43 -3.08
N GLU A 49 -6.12 1.93 -3.89
CA GLU A 49 -7.28 1.18 -3.39
C GLU A 49 -6.88 -0.23 -2.96
N ILE A 50 -6.02 -0.89 -3.75
CA ILE A 50 -5.42 -2.18 -3.38
C ILE A 50 -4.60 -2.04 -2.10
N LEU A 51 -3.75 -1.02 -2.02
CA LEU A 51 -2.94 -0.75 -0.83
C LEU A 51 -3.81 -0.48 0.42
N ARG A 52 -4.92 0.25 0.28
CA ARG A 52 -5.90 0.44 1.38
C ARG A 52 -6.58 -0.85 1.79
N HIS A 53 -6.78 -1.80 0.87
CA HIS A 53 -7.31 -3.11 1.19
C HIS A 53 -6.29 -3.91 2.02
N TRP A 54 -5.04 -3.99 1.55
CA TRP A 54 -3.96 -4.65 2.29
C TRP A 54 -3.72 -4.03 3.67
N HIS A 55 -3.79 -2.71 3.79
CA HIS A 55 -3.68 -2.02 5.08
C HIS A 55 -4.75 -2.50 6.07
N ARG A 56 -6.02 -2.62 5.62
CA ARG A 56 -7.11 -3.11 6.46
C ARG A 56 -6.90 -4.57 6.88
N ARG A 57 -6.41 -5.44 5.98
CA ARG A 57 -6.07 -6.84 6.32
C ARG A 57 -4.89 -6.92 7.26
N ALA A 58 -3.88 -6.07 7.09
CA ALA A 58 -2.69 -6.03 7.92
C ALA A 58 -2.98 -5.65 9.38
N VAL A 59 -4.20 -5.18 9.72
CA VAL A 59 -4.64 -5.01 11.11
C VAL A 59 -4.87 -6.35 11.81
N THR A 60 -5.31 -7.39 11.10
CA THR A 60 -5.74 -8.68 11.69
C THR A 60 -4.93 -9.88 11.20
N ALA A 61 -4.29 -9.80 10.04
CA ALA A 61 -3.54 -10.91 9.43
C ALA A 61 -2.45 -11.44 10.39
N PRO A 62 -2.34 -12.74 10.63
CA PRO A 62 -1.31 -13.29 11.53
C PRO A 62 0.10 -13.23 10.91
N THR A 63 0.21 -13.11 9.58
CA THR A 63 1.49 -12.95 8.87
C THR A 63 1.42 -11.86 7.81
N ALA A 64 2.60 -11.37 7.39
CA ALA A 64 2.70 -10.33 6.35
C ALA A 64 2.21 -10.81 4.97
N ALA A 65 2.31 -12.11 4.66
CA ALA A 65 1.87 -12.65 3.38
C ALA A 65 0.34 -12.72 3.25
N GLU A 66 -0.35 -12.97 4.36
CA GLU A 66 -1.82 -13.12 4.42
C GLU A 66 -2.58 -11.81 4.19
N ILE A 67 -1.88 -10.66 4.10
CA ILE A 67 -2.50 -9.39 3.70
C ILE A 67 -2.92 -9.40 2.22
N PHE A 68 -2.36 -10.29 1.40
CA PHE A 68 -2.58 -10.34 -0.05
C PHE A 68 -3.70 -11.28 -0.48
N GLU A 69 -4.20 -12.11 0.41
CA GLU A 69 -5.31 -13.00 0.10
C GLU A 69 -6.58 -12.15 -0.04
N ASP A 70 -7.47 -12.54 -0.94
CA ASP A 70 -8.90 -12.25 -0.84
C ASP A 70 -9.52 -13.49 -0.19
N GLU A 71 -10.56 -13.33 0.64
CA GLU A 71 -11.19 -14.39 1.47
C GLU A 71 -11.01 -15.84 1.03
#